data_AF-A0A9E2CQE9-F1
#
_entry.id   AF-A0A9E2CQE9-F1
#
_cell.length_a   1.000
_cell.length_b   1.000
_cell.length_c   1.000
_cell.angle_alpha   90.00
_cell.angle_beta   90.00
_cell.angle_gamma   90.00
#
_symmetry.space_group_name_H-M   'P 1'
#
loop_
_entity.id
_entity.type
_entity.pdbx_description
1 polymer ?
#
loop_
_entity_poly.entity_id
_entity_poly.type
_entity_poly.pdbx_seq_one_letter_code
_entity_poly.pdbx_strand_id
1 'polypeptide(L)'
;ESAILPYCQKNNIAFLAHSPLDKGRLAPSLDRLEKIAKYYDKTISQIVLNWIVNHRNVIAIPKAVKREHLKQNATSTDFNLWQEHYTEIDNLFPEMRRYVGMHHISVSTTGEGNRQVYQTIEEALGNHLNLVPSPMELAEELKKGYPVKPVRLIWNVDHYDLIEGRNRYWAWYIAFDGKKAIPAYIRWGSK
;
A
#
# COMPACT_ATOMS: atom_id res chain seq x y z
N GLU A 1 1.23 -1.62 8.81
CA GLU A 1 2.67 -1.33 8.57
C GLU A 1 3.21 -0.41 9.67
N SER A 2 2.32 0.25 10.41
CA SER A 2 2.56 1.08 11.61
C SER A 2 3.57 0.52 12.62
N ALA A 3 3.68 -0.79 12.81
CA ALA A 3 4.64 -1.38 13.76
C ALA A 3 6.09 -1.50 13.23
N ILE A 4 6.30 -1.49 11.91
CA ILE A 4 7.62 -1.76 11.33
C ILE A 4 8.55 -0.56 11.48
N LEU A 5 8.07 0.64 11.18
CA LEU A 5 8.90 1.85 11.27
C LEU A 5 9.39 2.13 12.71
N PRO A 6 8.54 2.08 13.75
CA PRO A 6 8.99 2.20 15.14
C PRO A 6 10.00 1.12 15.54
N TYR A 7 9.82 -0.12 15.06
CA TYR A 7 10.78 -1.19 15.29
C TYR A 7 12.13 -0.88 14.61
N CYS A 8 12.12 -0.45 13.36
CA CYS A 8 13.34 -0.05 12.66
C CYS A 8 14.04 1.11 13.36
N GLN A 9 13.30 2.12 13.80
CA GLN A 9 13.85 3.26 14.55
C GLN A 9 14.46 2.83 15.89
N LYS A 10 13.76 1.99 16.66
CA LYS A 10 14.25 1.46 17.95
C LYS A 10 15.54 0.65 17.81
N ASN A 11 15.67 -0.11 16.72
CA ASN A 11 16.80 -1.01 16.48
C ASN A 11 17.87 -0.42 15.55
N ASN A 12 17.79 0.88 15.24
CA ASN A 12 18.70 1.57 14.32
C ASN A 12 18.84 0.90 12.93
N ILE A 13 17.73 0.40 12.40
CA ILE A 13 17.64 -0.20 11.07
C ILE A 13 17.15 0.88 10.09
N ALA A 14 17.83 1.01 8.95
CA ALA A 14 17.37 1.89 7.88
C ALA A 14 16.10 1.33 7.22
N PHE A 15 15.08 2.19 7.07
CA PHE A 15 13.83 1.85 6.42
C PHE A 15 13.79 2.45 5.00
N LEU A 16 13.74 1.58 3.99
CA LEU A 16 13.68 2.00 2.58
C LEU A 16 12.22 2.15 2.14
N ALA A 17 11.79 3.39 1.93
CA ALA A 17 10.48 3.70 1.36
C ALA A 17 10.52 3.52 -0.17
N HIS A 18 10.13 2.34 -0.63
CA HIS A 18 9.98 2.03 -2.05
C HIS A 18 8.68 2.61 -2.62
N SER A 19 8.75 3.22 -3.80
CA SER A 19 7.60 3.91 -4.45
C SER A 19 6.90 4.91 -3.51
N PRO A 20 7.65 5.87 -2.93
CA PRO A 20 7.17 6.77 -1.87
C PRO A 20 5.98 7.66 -2.26
N LEU A 21 5.72 7.82 -3.56
CA LEU A 21 4.62 8.63 -4.10
C LEU A 21 3.43 7.78 -4.57
N ASP A 22 3.38 6.48 -4.27
CA ASP A 22 2.35 5.52 -4.71
C ASP A 22 2.00 5.62 -6.21
N LYS A 23 3.02 5.78 -7.06
CA LYS A 23 2.86 6.00 -8.51
C LYS A 23 1.98 7.23 -8.87
N GLY A 24 1.98 8.26 -8.02
CA GLY A 24 1.18 9.48 -8.15
C GLY A 24 -0.25 9.36 -7.62
N ARG A 25 -0.61 8.27 -6.95
CA ARG A 25 -2.00 7.97 -6.53
C ARG A 25 -2.30 8.50 -5.13
N LEU A 26 -2.17 9.82 -4.98
CA LEU A 26 -2.45 10.54 -3.73
C LEU A 26 -3.90 11.07 -3.67
N ALA A 27 -4.79 10.55 -4.54
CA ALA A 27 -6.11 11.09 -4.84
C ALA A 27 -7.00 11.45 -3.63
N PRO A 28 -7.14 10.60 -2.59
CA PRO A 28 -7.99 10.93 -1.44
C PRO A 28 -7.48 12.13 -0.61
N SER A 29 -6.22 12.50 -0.80
CA SER A 29 -5.52 13.51 -0.01
C SER A 29 -5.15 14.75 -0.84
N LEU A 30 -5.51 14.80 -2.13
CA LEU A 30 -5.06 15.83 -3.08
C LEU A 30 -5.44 17.24 -2.62
N ASP A 31 -6.71 17.51 -2.30
CA ASP A 31 -7.17 18.87 -1.96
C ASP A 31 -6.40 19.49 -0.79
N ARG A 32 -6.03 18.67 0.20
CA ARG A 32 -5.23 19.10 1.37
C ARG A 32 -3.77 19.31 0.98
N LEU A 33 -3.19 18.33 0.28
CA LEU A 33 -1.80 18.41 -0.19
C LEU A 33 -1.59 19.57 -1.14
N GLU A 34 -2.57 19.93 -1.98
CA GLU A 34 -2.53 21.08 -2.87
C GLU A 34 -2.47 22.39 -2.10
N LYS A 35 -3.25 22.54 -1.02
CA LYS A 35 -3.22 23.73 -0.16
C LYS A 35 -1.85 23.90 0.50
N ILE A 36 -1.29 22.81 1.05
CA ILE A 36 0.04 22.82 1.66
C ILE A 36 1.11 23.11 0.59
N ALA A 37 1.04 22.46 -0.57
CA ALA A 37 1.96 22.67 -1.68
C ALA A 37 1.98 24.13 -2.14
N LYS A 38 0.80 24.75 -2.27
CA LYS A 38 0.65 26.17 -2.60
C LYS A 38 1.25 27.08 -1.54
N TYR A 39 1.09 26.75 -0.25
CA TYR A 39 1.66 27.53 0.85
C TYR A 39 3.19 27.65 0.76
N TYR A 40 3.88 26.56 0.39
CA TYR A 40 5.35 26.52 0.30
C TYR A 40 5.91 26.87 -1.08
N ASP A 41 5.07 27.13 -2.07
CA ASP A 41 5.45 27.22 -3.49
C ASP A 41 6.27 25.98 -3.93
N LYS A 42 5.68 24.80 -3.71
CA LYS A 42 6.27 23.48 -4.02
C LYS A 42 5.26 22.60 -4.73
N THR A 43 5.72 21.50 -5.29
CA THR A 43 4.84 20.46 -5.83
C THR A 43 4.37 19.52 -4.73
N ILE A 44 3.24 18.84 -4.94
CA ILE A 44 2.75 17.79 -4.03
C ILE A 44 3.83 16.72 -3.80
N SER A 45 4.54 16.31 -4.86
CA SER A 45 5.64 15.35 -4.76
C SER A 45 6.74 15.83 -3.79
N GLN A 46 7.09 17.12 -3.83
CA GLN A 46 8.06 17.71 -2.91
C GLN A 46 7.55 17.71 -1.48
N ILE A 47 6.29 18.10 -1.24
CA ILE A 47 5.69 18.07 0.09
C ILE A 47 5.72 16.66 0.68
N VAL A 48 5.29 15.67 -0.09
CA VAL A 48 5.24 14.27 0.37
C VAL A 48 6.64 13.70 0.57
N LEU A 49 7.59 13.96 -0.33
CA LEU A 49 8.95 13.49 -0.16
C LEU A 49 9.64 14.13 1.04
N ASN A 50 9.46 15.45 1.24
CA ASN A 50 9.94 16.16 2.42
C ASN A 50 9.40 15.51 3.70
N TRP A 51 8.09 15.27 3.75
CA TRP A 51 7.44 14.61 4.87
C TRP A 51 8.02 13.19 5.14
N ILE A 52 8.19 12.37 4.09
CA ILE A 52 8.73 11.01 4.21
C ILE A 52 10.16 10.99 4.76
N VAL A 53 11.07 11.78 4.17
CA VAL A 53 12.50 11.72 4.51
C VAL A 53 12.83 12.37 5.85
N ASN A 54 11.93 13.20 6.38
CA ASN A 54 12.07 13.76 7.73
C ASN A 54 11.72 12.76 8.84
N HIS A 55 11.16 11.60 8.50
CA HIS A 55 11.06 10.51 9.48
C HIS A 55 12.46 9.95 9.76
N ARG A 56 12.81 9.86 11.05
CA ARG A 56 14.08 9.27 11.48
C ARG A 56 14.27 7.87 10.85
N ASN A 57 15.47 7.64 10.33
CA ASN A 57 15.92 6.39 9.70
C ASN A 57 15.16 5.99 8.43
N VAL A 58 14.44 6.91 7.78
CA VAL A 58 13.75 6.66 6.51
C VAL A 58 14.59 7.17 5.34
N ILE A 59 14.73 6.32 4.31
CA ILE A 59 15.37 6.67 3.03
C ILE A 59 14.35 6.44 1.93
N ALA A 60 14.03 7.47 1.15
CA ALA A 60 13.10 7.38 0.04
C ALA A 60 13.84 7.10 -1.28
N ILE A 61 13.28 6.21 -2.11
CA ILE A 61 13.79 5.94 -3.47
C ILE A 61 12.70 6.31 -4.49
N PRO A 62 12.49 7.60 -4.79
CA PRO A 62 11.49 8.02 -5.74
C PRO A 62 11.94 7.77 -7.18
N LYS A 63 11.09 7.11 -7.97
CA LYS A 63 11.33 6.94 -9.40
C LYS A 63 11.03 8.26 -10.14
N ALA A 64 11.95 8.68 -11.01
CA ALA A 64 11.72 9.77 -11.96
C ALA A 64 12.17 9.32 -13.36
N VAL A 65 11.31 9.51 -14.37
CA VAL A 65 11.66 9.29 -15.79
C VAL A 65 11.94 10.62 -16.49
N LYS A 66 11.29 11.70 -16.05
CA LYS A 66 11.48 13.06 -16.58
C LYS A 66 12.51 13.82 -15.74
N ARG A 67 13.36 14.60 -16.41
CA ARG A 67 14.39 15.44 -15.76
C ARG A 67 13.79 16.44 -14.76
N GLU A 68 12.61 16.97 -15.05
CA GLU A 68 11.90 17.89 -14.17
C GLU A 68 11.51 17.22 -12.84
N HIS A 69 10.93 16.00 -12.88
CA HIS A 69 10.60 15.24 -11.68
C HIS A 69 11.86 14.86 -10.89
N LEU A 70 12.97 14.55 -11.58
CA LEU A 70 14.24 14.29 -10.90
C LEU A 70 14.70 15.51 -10.08
N LYS A 71 14.63 16.71 -10.67
CA LYS A 71 14.96 17.95 -9.98
C LYS A 71 14.05 18.19 -8.78
N GLN A 72 12.73 18.05 -8.96
CA GLN A 72 11.75 18.22 -7.87
C GLN A 72 12.01 17.23 -6.72
N ASN A 73 12.24 15.95 -7.04
CA ASN A 73 12.55 14.94 -6.03
C ASN A 73 13.85 15.28 -5.27
N ALA A 74 14.89 15.74 -5.97
CA ALA A 74 16.17 16.08 -5.36
C ALA A 74 16.09 17.31 -4.44
N THR A 75 15.29 18.32 -4.81
CA THR A 75 15.12 19.55 -4.02
C THR A 75 14.03 19.44 -2.96
N SER A 76 13.50 18.23 -2.72
CA SER A 76 12.48 17.99 -1.72
C SER A 76 13.00 18.18 -0.28
N THR A 77 14.31 18.20 -0.07
CA THR A 77 14.95 18.43 1.24
C THR A 77 15.42 19.86 1.45
N ASP A 78 15.22 20.75 0.48
CA ASP A 78 15.76 22.12 0.52
C ASP A 78 14.90 23.10 1.35
N PHE A 79 13.86 22.60 2.01
CA PHE A 79 12.93 23.37 2.82
C PHE A 79 12.42 22.53 4.00
N ASN A 80 11.78 23.17 4.98
CA ASN A 80 11.19 22.50 6.13
C ASN A 80 9.70 22.81 6.20
N LEU A 81 8.90 21.76 6.37
CA LEU A 81 7.48 21.91 6.71
C LEU A 81 7.34 22.34 8.17
N TRP A 82 6.28 23.08 8.45
CA TRP A 82 5.89 23.45 9.81
C TRP A 82 5.25 22.25 10.52
N GLN A 83 5.33 22.22 11.85
CA GLN A 83 4.85 21.09 12.65
C GLN A 83 3.35 20.83 12.45
N GLU A 84 2.57 21.89 12.20
CA GLU A 84 1.14 21.82 11.91
C GLU A 84 0.89 21.09 10.59
N HIS A 85 1.65 21.41 9.54
CA HIS A 85 1.53 20.74 8.25
C HIS A 85 2.05 19.30 8.28
N TYR A 86 3.09 19.00 9.08
CA TYR A 86 3.49 17.62 9.37
C TYR A 86 2.34 16.82 9.97
N THR A 87 1.74 17.36 11.03
CA THR A 87 0.62 16.73 11.73
C THR A 87 -0.59 16.58 10.82
N GLU A 88 -0.85 17.56 9.95
CA GLU A 88 -1.92 17.47 8.97
C GLU A 88 -1.66 16.32 7.98
N ILE A 89 -0.45 16.20 7.44
CA ILE A 89 -0.08 15.13 6.51
C ILE A 89 -0.15 13.74 7.18
N ASP A 90 0.29 13.61 8.43
CA ASP A 90 0.18 12.37 9.22
C ASP A 90 -1.28 11.87 9.28
N ASN A 91 -2.22 12.81 9.41
CA ASN A 91 -3.65 12.51 9.49
C ASN A 91 -4.30 12.24 8.11
N LEU A 92 -3.60 12.48 6.99
CA LEU A 92 -4.12 12.18 5.65
C LEU A 92 -4.05 10.69 5.31
N PHE A 93 -3.26 9.90 6.03
CA PHE A 93 -3.03 8.49 5.75
C PHE A 93 -3.38 7.56 6.93
N PRO A 94 -4.63 7.60 7.45
CA PRO A 94 -5.03 6.70 8.53
C PRO A 94 -4.99 5.24 8.07
N GLU A 95 -4.52 4.32 8.93
CA GLU A 95 -4.58 2.88 8.68
C GLU A 95 -6.04 2.40 8.71
N MET A 96 -6.81 2.68 7.66
CA MET A 96 -8.17 2.15 7.49
C MET A 96 -8.12 0.67 7.08
N ARG A 97 -7.75 -0.19 8.04
CA ARG A 97 -7.94 -1.64 7.92
C ARG A 97 -9.42 -1.93 8.15
N ARG A 98 -10.10 -2.48 7.14
CA ARG A 98 -11.44 -3.05 7.27
C ARG A 98 -11.38 -4.57 7.11
N TYR A 99 -12.37 -5.27 7.63
CA TYR A 99 -12.57 -6.69 7.33
C TYR A 99 -13.68 -6.81 6.30
N VAL A 100 -13.40 -7.49 5.19
CA VAL A 100 -14.34 -7.65 4.07
C VAL A 100 -14.66 -9.12 3.88
N GLY A 101 -15.94 -9.46 3.81
CA GLY A 101 -16.38 -10.82 3.49
C GLY A 101 -15.87 -11.24 2.11
N MET A 102 -15.27 -12.43 2.01
CA MET A 102 -14.60 -12.85 0.77
C MET A 102 -15.54 -12.96 -0.43
N HIS A 103 -16.83 -13.23 -0.19
CA HIS A 103 -17.88 -13.28 -1.21
C HIS A 103 -18.20 -11.91 -1.85
N HIS A 104 -17.77 -10.80 -1.24
CA HIS A 104 -17.89 -9.46 -1.84
C HIS A 104 -16.65 -9.07 -2.68
N ILE A 105 -15.67 -9.96 -2.80
CA ILE A 105 -14.38 -9.68 -3.45
C ILE A 105 -14.27 -10.46 -4.75
N SER A 106 -14.15 -9.74 -5.86
CA SER A 106 -13.85 -10.26 -7.19
C SER A 106 -12.35 -10.28 -7.42
N VAL A 107 -11.82 -11.43 -7.86
CA VAL A 107 -10.42 -11.54 -8.30
C VAL A 107 -10.36 -11.20 -9.79
N SER A 108 -10.08 -9.94 -10.10
CA SER A 108 -9.97 -9.49 -11.49
C SER A 108 -8.77 -10.11 -12.22
N THR A 109 -9.00 -10.56 -13.45
CA THR A 109 -8.01 -11.07 -14.42
C THR A 109 -7.21 -9.96 -15.11
N THR A 110 -7.68 -8.71 -15.04
CA THR A 110 -7.04 -7.53 -15.67
C THR A 110 -6.16 -6.72 -14.71
N GLY A 111 -5.73 -7.35 -13.62
CA GLY A 111 -4.90 -6.73 -12.59
C GLY A 111 -3.62 -6.06 -13.11
N GLU A 112 -3.23 -4.96 -12.46
CA GLU A 112 -2.00 -4.23 -12.77
C GLU A 112 -0.78 -5.15 -12.98
N GLY A 113 -0.27 -5.15 -14.21
CA GLY A 113 1.07 -5.64 -14.54
C GLY A 113 1.17 -6.93 -15.34
N ASN A 114 0.10 -7.39 -16.00
CA ASN A 114 0.15 -8.59 -16.86
C ASN A 114 0.69 -9.85 -16.15
N ARG A 115 0.64 -9.87 -14.81
CA ARG A 115 1.14 -10.97 -13.99
C ARG A 115 0.10 -12.07 -13.99
N GLN A 116 0.54 -13.32 -14.13
CA GLN A 116 -0.32 -14.47 -13.97
C GLN A 116 -0.86 -14.53 -12.54
N VAL A 117 -2.12 -14.96 -12.39
CA VAL A 117 -2.84 -14.99 -11.11
C VAL A 117 -3.65 -16.27 -11.01
N TYR A 118 -3.78 -16.79 -9.79
CA TYR A 118 -4.78 -17.81 -9.48
C TYR A 118 -6.18 -17.18 -9.55
N GLN A 119 -7.07 -17.81 -10.31
CA GLN A 119 -8.48 -17.45 -10.48
C GLN A 119 -9.40 -18.39 -9.71
N THR A 120 -8.98 -19.64 -9.51
CA THR A 120 -9.76 -20.63 -8.76
C THR A 120 -9.00 -21.15 -7.55
N ILE A 121 -9.73 -21.80 -6.65
CA ILE A 121 -9.15 -22.45 -5.49
C ILE A 121 -8.27 -23.64 -5.91
N GLU A 122 -8.67 -24.40 -6.93
CA GLU A 122 -7.91 -25.53 -7.45
C GLU A 122 -6.55 -25.09 -7.98
N GLU A 123 -6.52 -23.96 -8.70
CA GLU A 123 -5.29 -23.35 -9.21
C GLU A 123 -4.35 -22.94 -8.07
N ALA A 124 -4.89 -22.31 -7.03
CA ALA A 124 -4.12 -21.90 -5.85
C ALA A 124 -3.60 -23.10 -5.05
N LEU A 125 -4.40 -24.15 -4.89
CA LEU A 125 -4.01 -25.40 -4.23
C LEU A 125 -2.93 -26.15 -5.01
N GLY A 126 -3.03 -26.17 -6.34
CA GLY A 126 -2.04 -26.79 -7.23
C GLY A 126 -0.74 -26.00 -7.38
N ASN A 127 -0.69 -24.76 -6.86
CA ASN A 127 0.45 -23.84 -6.98
C ASN A 127 1.03 -23.75 -8.41
N HIS A 128 0.18 -23.73 -9.43
CA HIS A 128 0.63 -23.82 -10.84
C HIS A 128 1.58 -22.67 -11.26
N LEU A 129 1.61 -21.56 -10.50
CA LEU A 129 2.46 -20.39 -10.77
C LEU A 129 3.83 -20.52 -10.07
N ASN A 130 4.07 -21.62 -9.35
CA ASN A 130 5.29 -21.87 -8.58
C ASN A 130 5.65 -20.70 -7.64
N LEU A 131 4.64 -20.12 -6.98
CA LEU A 131 4.88 -19.03 -6.04
C LEU A 131 5.56 -19.57 -4.78
N VAL A 132 6.49 -18.78 -4.25
CA VAL A 132 7.16 -19.03 -2.97
C VAL A 132 7.07 -17.76 -2.11
N PRO A 133 6.44 -17.82 -0.92
CA PRO A 133 5.68 -18.97 -0.42
C PRO A 133 4.41 -19.20 -1.26
N SER A 134 3.99 -20.46 -1.35
CA SER A 134 2.74 -20.88 -1.98
C SER A 134 1.53 -20.44 -1.15
N PRO A 135 0.31 -20.40 -1.73
CA PRO A 135 -0.91 -20.15 -0.96
C PRO A 135 -1.08 -21.10 0.23
N MET A 136 -0.70 -22.37 0.07
CA MET A 136 -0.80 -23.39 1.12
C MET A 136 0.17 -23.13 2.28
N GLU A 137 1.44 -22.82 1.98
CA GLU A 137 2.44 -22.50 3.01
C GLU A 137 2.01 -21.27 3.83
N LEU A 138 1.54 -20.22 3.15
CA LEU A 138 0.98 -19.04 3.81
C LEU A 138 -0.27 -19.37 4.63
N ALA A 139 -1.13 -20.29 4.17
CA ALA A 139 -2.33 -20.71 4.90
C ALA A 139 -1.97 -21.40 6.23
N GLU A 140 -0.91 -22.20 6.25
CA GLU A 140 -0.42 -22.84 7.48
C GLU A 140 0.15 -21.83 8.48
N GLU A 141 0.86 -20.80 8.02
CA GLU A 141 1.29 -19.69 8.88
C GLU A 141 0.09 -18.92 9.45
N LEU A 142 -0.94 -18.66 8.63
CA LEU A 142 -2.17 -17.99 9.04
C LEU A 142 -2.90 -18.77 10.15
N LYS A 143 -3.00 -20.11 10.02
CA LYS A 143 -3.60 -20.98 11.03
C LYS A 143 -2.84 -20.95 12.36
N LYS A 144 -1.52 -20.75 12.33
CA LYS A 144 -0.67 -20.57 13.53
C LYS A 144 -0.78 -19.18 14.16
N GLY A 145 -1.58 -18.28 13.60
CA GLY A 145 -1.81 -16.94 14.13
C GLY A 145 -0.80 -15.89 13.67
N TYR A 146 0.06 -16.21 12.70
CA TYR A 146 0.96 -15.20 12.13
C TYR A 146 0.16 -14.10 11.42
N PRO A 147 0.54 -12.82 11.61
CA PRO A 147 -0.18 -11.71 11.01
C PRO A 147 0.06 -11.64 9.51
N VAL A 148 -1.01 -11.40 8.75
CA VAL A 148 -0.93 -11.18 7.31
C VAL A 148 -1.11 -9.71 6.97
N LYS A 149 -0.30 -9.23 6.01
CA LYS A 149 -0.49 -7.90 5.42
C LYS A 149 -1.86 -7.85 4.73
N PRO A 150 -2.70 -6.82 4.99
CA PRO A 150 -3.99 -6.70 4.34
C PRO A 150 -3.90 -6.78 2.81
N VAL A 151 -4.95 -7.30 2.19
CA VAL A 151 -5.13 -7.17 0.74
C VAL A 151 -5.52 -5.72 0.40
N ARG A 152 -5.31 -5.30 -0.85
CA ARG A 152 -5.83 -4.01 -1.32
C ARG A 152 -7.02 -4.25 -2.22
N LEU A 153 -8.09 -3.55 -1.93
CA LEU A 153 -9.35 -3.61 -2.67
C LEU A 153 -9.66 -2.24 -3.27
N ILE A 154 -10.28 -2.22 -4.44
CA ILE A 154 -10.98 -1.05 -4.98
C ILE A 154 -12.47 -1.32 -4.88
N TRP A 155 -13.23 -0.38 -4.33
CA TRP A 155 -14.69 -0.42 -4.38
C TRP A 155 -15.17 0.04 -5.76
N ASN A 156 -15.91 -0.83 -6.44
CA ASN A 156 -16.67 -0.55 -7.65
C ASN A 156 -18.14 -0.31 -7.32
N VAL A 157 -19.02 -0.27 -8.32
CA VAL A 157 -20.45 0.06 -8.16
C VAL A 157 -21.13 -0.76 -7.06
N ASP A 158 -20.87 -2.07 -6.97
CA ASP A 158 -21.53 -3.00 -6.05
C ASP A 158 -20.61 -4.09 -5.44
N HIS A 159 -19.34 -4.15 -5.81
CA HIS A 159 -18.39 -5.17 -5.32
C HIS A 159 -16.98 -4.59 -5.11
N TYR A 160 -16.11 -5.37 -4.47
CA TYR A 160 -14.69 -5.04 -4.33
C TYR A 160 -13.83 -5.79 -5.34
N ASP A 161 -12.97 -5.09 -6.07
CA ASP A 161 -11.93 -5.71 -6.88
C ASP A 161 -10.64 -5.89 -6.09
N LEU A 162 -10.09 -7.11 -6.13
CA LEU A 162 -8.78 -7.42 -5.58
C LEU A 162 -7.66 -6.90 -6.49
N ILE A 163 -6.94 -5.87 -6.03
CA ILE A 163 -5.86 -5.25 -6.80
C ILE A 163 -4.46 -5.64 -6.32
N GLU A 164 -4.28 -5.93 -5.02
CA GLU A 164 -2.99 -6.36 -4.45
C GLU A 164 -3.19 -7.44 -3.38
N GLY A 165 -2.23 -8.35 -3.26
CA GLY A 165 -2.25 -9.40 -2.24
C GLY A 165 -2.96 -10.68 -2.68
N ARG A 166 -3.00 -10.98 -3.98
CA ARG A 166 -3.66 -12.18 -4.55
C ARG A 166 -3.22 -13.50 -3.89
N ASN A 167 -1.92 -13.71 -3.70
CA ASN A 167 -1.42 -14.88 -2.99
C ASN A 167 -1.95 -14.96 -1.54
N ARG A 168 -2.01 -13.82 -0.84
CA ARG A 168 -2.55 -13.71 0.53
C ARG A 168 -4.06 -13.93 0.59
N TYR A 169 -4.80 -13.49 -0.44
CA TYR A 169 -6.23 -13.76 -0.57
C TYR A 169 -6.52 -15.25 -0.63
N TRP A 170 -5.83 -15.98 -1.51
CA TRP A 170 -6.00 -17.43 -1.63
C TRP A 170 -5.52 -18.18 -0.39
N ALA A 171 -4.40 -17.79 0.20
CA ALA A 171 -3.95 -18.33 1.48
C ALA A 171 -5.00 -18.16 2.59
N TRP A 172 -5.65 -16.99 2.65
CA TRP A 172 -6.73 -16.72 3.61
C TRP A 172 -7.98 -17.56 3.32
N TYR A 173 -8.35 -17.72 2.04
CA TYR A 173 -9.44 -18.60 1.64
C TYR A 173 -9.16 -20.04 2.09
N ILE A 174 -7.97 -20.58 1.81
CA ILE A 174 -7.56 -21.94 2.19
C ILE A 174 -7.53 -22.10 3.72
N ALA A 175 -7.02 -21.11 4.44
CA ALA A 175 -6.88 -21.19 5.90
C ALA A 175 -8.24 -21.22 6.63
N PHE A 176 -9.25 -20.53 6.08
CA PHE A 176 -10.52 -20.28 6.76
C PHE A 176 -11.75 -20.68 5.94
N ASP A 177 -11.56 -21.48 4.88
CA ASP A 177 -12.62 -22.00 4.01
C ASP A 177 -13.56 -20.91 3.47
N GLY A 178 -13.01 -19.74 3.13
CA GLY A 178 -13.77 -18.58 2.66
C GLY A 178 -14.73 -17.93 3.67
N LYS A 179 -14.87 -18.49 4.88
CA LYS A 179 -15.88 -18.09 5.89
C LYS A 179 -15.48 -16.86 6.69
N LYS A 180 -14.19 -16.56 6.78
CA LYS A 180 -13.67 -15.44 7.59
C LYS A 180 -13.42 -14.22 6.72
N ALA A 181 -13.94 -13.07 7.15
CA ALA A 181 -13.64 -11.79 6.51
C ALA A 181 -12.13 -11.52 6.51
N ILE A 182 -11.60 -11.07 5.36
CA ILE A 182 -10.18 -10.82 5.16
C ILE A 182 -9.83 -9.37 5.51
N PRO A 183 -8.72 -9.10 6.21
CA PRO A 183 -8.26 -7.74 6.43
C PRO A 183 -7.88 -7.09 5.09
N ALA A 184 -8.42 -5.92 4.82
CA ALA A 184 -8.26 -5.19 3.58
C ALA A 184 -8.05 -3.68 3.80
N TYR A 185 -7.25 -3.06 2.93
CA TYR A 185 -7.26 -1.62 2.70
C TYR A 185 -8.19 -1.33 1.53
N ILE A 186 -9.23 -0.51 1.76
CA ILE A 186 -10.20 -0.15 0.74
C ILE A 186 -9.80 1.18 0.12
N ARG A 187 -9.74 1.19 -1.22
CA ARG A 187 -9.67 2.39 -2.03
C ARG A 187 -11.02 2.60 -2.70
N TRP A 188 -11.44 3.85 -2.80
CA TRP A 188 -12.60 4.21 -3.61
C TRP A 188 -12.13 4.35 -5.05
N GLY A 189 -12.82 3.70 -6.00
CA GLY A 189 -12.58 3.95 -7.42
C GLY A 189 -12.77 5.44 -7.74
N SER A 190 -12.01 5.96 -8.69
CA SER A 190 -12.24 7.29 -9.26
C SER A 190 -13.70 7.35 -9.73
N LYS A 191 -14.49 8.28 -9.19
CA LYS A 191 -15.74 8.70 -9.85
C LYS A 191 -15.41 9.44 -11.13
#